data_AF-A0A936Y985-F1
#
_entry.id   AF-A0A936Y985-F1
#
_cell.length_a   1.000
_cell.length_b   1.000
_cell.length_c   1.000
_cell.angle_alpha   90.00
_cell.angle_beta   90.00
_cell.angle_gamma   90.00
#
_symmetry.space_group_name_H-M   'P 1'
#
loop_
_entity.id
_entity.type
_entity.pdbx_description
1 polymer ?
#
loop_
_entity_poly.entity_id
_entity_poly.type
_entity_poly.pdbx_seq_one_letter_code
_entity_poly.pdbx_strand_id
1 'polypeptide(L)'
;MNLYKKLRTLGTVAVLAMMTITAWAGEGHDHGEAPVLAAGSAQPRFSAVSENFELVGVVNGKQITLYLDRTSDNSPVKDAKLELELGGVKVPVKPHGEGEFEATLAQELKPGEITVSATVIAGKETDLLAGDLDIHKEIHADEAVGNQTWKLYGLWVLAALSALVSMVWLWRRVRANRINRNNRVGGLA
;
A
#
# COMPACT_ATOMS: atom_id res chain seq x y z
N MET A 1 60.48 -35.42 15.68
CA MET A 1 60.80 -34.24 14.83
C MET A 1 59.87 -34.29 13.61
N ASN A 2 59.24 -33.17 13.22
CA ASN A 2 58.50 -32.98 11.94
C ASN A 2 56.98 -33.23 11.90
N LEU A 3 56.20 -32.64 12.81
CA LEU A 3 54.77 -32.40 12.52
C LEU A 3 54.31 -30.98 12.83
N TYR A 4 54.90 -30.32 13.83
CA TYR A 4 54.55 -28.95 14.21
C TYR A 4 55.05 -27.85 13.25
N LYS A 5 55.98 -28.17 12.32
CA LYS A 5 56.47 -27.18 11.33
C LYS A 5 55.59 -27.06 10.09
N LYS A 6 54.74 -28.04 9.76
CA LYS A 6 53.79 -27.94 8.64
C LYS A 6 52.52 -27.15 9.00
N LEU A 7 52.25 -26.96 10.29
CA LEU A 7 51.07 -26.23 10.76
C LEU A 7 51.25 -24.69 10.74
N ARG A 8 52.49 -24.19 10.61
CA ARG A 8 52.77 -22.74 10.58
C ARG A 8 52.91 -22.14 9.17
N THR A 9 53.15 -22.95 8.15
CA THR A 9 53.24 -22.47 6.76
C THR A 9 51.92 -22.53 6.00
N LEU A 10 50.91 -23.23 6.50
CA LEU A 10 49.54 -23.15 5.97
C LEU A 10 48.75 -21.95 6.54
N GLY A 11 49.32 -21.23 7.52
CA GLY A 11 48.69 -20.05 8.10
C GLY A 11 48.90 -18.76 7.30
N THR A 12 49.93 -18.71 6.44
CA THR A 12 50.37 -17.45 5.81
C THR A 12 49.79 -17.21 4.42
N VAL A 13 49.33 -18.24 3.71
CA VAL A 13 48.60 -18.08 2.43
C VAL A 13 47.12 -17.71 2.67
N ALA A 14 46.56 -18.10 3.82
CA ALA A 14 45.17 -17.82 4.17
C ALA A 14 44.90 -16.33 4.48
N VAL A 15 45.92 -15.56 4.86
CA VAL A 15 45.74 -14.14 5.26
C VAL A 15 45.76 -13.19 4.06
N LEU A 16 46.48 -13.50 2.98
CA LEU A 16 46.47 -12.65 1.76
C LEU A 16 45.20 -12.84 0.90
N ALA A 17 44.49 -13.96 1.04
CA ALA A 17 43.23 -14.20 0.34
C ALA A 17 42.03 -13.47 0.98
N MET A 18 42.21 -12.83 2.15
CA MET A 18 41.13 -12.09 2.85
C MET A 18 41.07 -10.60 2.48
N MET A 19 41.96 -10.08 1.63
CA MET A 19 41.95 -8.66 1.24
C MET A 19 41.15 -8.33 -0.02
N THR A 20 40.54 -9.32 -0.67
CA THR A 20 39.48 -9.04 -1.66
C THR A 20 38.16 -8.89 -0.91
N ILE A 21 38.04 -7.83 -0.11
CA ILE A 21 36.73 -7.30 0.24
C ILE A 21 36.18 -6.78 -1.07
N THR A 22 35.43 -7.63 -1.76
CA THR A 22 34.47 -7.20 -2.77
C THR A 22 33.71 -6.05 -2.15
N ALA A 23 33.85 -4.85 -2.71
CA ALA A 23 32.93 -3.77 -2.43
C ALA A 23 31.56 -4.30 -2.82
N TRP A 24 30.82 -4.80 -1.84
CA TRP A 24 29.41 -5.05 -1.98
C TRP A 24 28.83 -3.65 -2.02
N ALA A 25 28.67 -3.13 -3.23
CA ALA A 25 27.60 -2.18 -3.45
C ALA A 25 26.35 -2.96 -3.06
N GLY A 26 25.96 -2.88 -1.79
CA GLY A 26 24.65 -3.36 -1.37
C GLY A 26 23.63 -2.74 -2.31
N GLU A 27 22.56 -3.49 -2.60
CA GLU A 27 21.43 -3.07 -3.43
C GLU A 27 21.37 -1.55 -3.38
N GLY A 28 21.81 -0.89 -4.47
CA GLY A 28 21.59 0.55 -4.59
C GLY A 28 20.13 0.71 -4.22
N HIS A 29 19.81 1.64 -3.31
CA HIS A 29 18.41 1.90 -3.00
C HIS A 29 17.75 2.22 -4.34
N ASP A 30 17.22 1.17 -4.98
CA ASP A 30 15.97 1.19 -5.68
C ASP A 30 15.16 2.11 -4.80
N HIS A 31 14.82 3.26 -5.37
CA HIS A 31 13.92 4.18 -4.70
C HIS A 31 12.69 3.34 -4.54
N GLY A 32 12.62 2.70 -3.36
CA GLY A 32 11.84 1.52 -3.19
C GLY A 32 10.52 1.88 -3.77
N GLU A 33 9.99 1.00 -4.60
CA GLU A 33 8.57 0.87 -4.68
C GLU A 33 8.15 0.51 -3.26
N ALA A 34 8.12 1.55 -2.39
CA ALA A 34 7.44 1.56 -1.14
C ALA A 34 6.09 1.03 -1.56
N PRO A 35 5.63 -0.09 -0.99
CA PRO A 35 4.36 -0.68 -1.40
C PRO A 35 3.40 0.48 -1.47
N VAL A 36 2.89 0.77 -2.68
CA VAL A 36 2.03 1.92 -2.90
C VAL A 36 0.96 1.75 -1.85
N LEU A 37 1.02 2.55 -0.78
CA LEU A 37 0.00 2.51 0.23
C LEU A 37 -1.22 2.86 -0.57
N ALA A 38 -2.13 1.90 -0.73
CA ALA A 38 -3.37 2.13 -1.44
C ALA A 38 -3.92 3.42 -0.85
N ALA A 39 -3.89 4.50 -1.64
CA ALA A 39 -4.41 5.77 -1.20
C ALA A 39 -5.83 5.46 -0.78
N GLY A 40 -6.16 5.71 0.50
CA GLY A 40 -7.51 5.44 1.00
C GLY A 40 -8.50 6.05 0.00
N SER A 41 -9.55 5.29 -0.33
CA SER A 41 -10.51 5.65 -1.37
C SER A 41 -10.85 7.13 -1.31
N ALA A 42 -10.43 7.90 -2.31
CA ALA A 42 -10.71 9.32 -2.35
C ALA A 42 -12.23 9.51 -2.48
N GLN A 43 -12.79 10.46 -1.72
CA GLN A 43 -14.22 10.80 -1.86
C GLN A 43 -14.52 11.22 -3.31
N PRO A 44 -15.66 10.76 -3.89
CA PRO A 44 -16.08 11.17 -5.22
C PRO A 44 -16.17 12.69 -5.30
N ARG A 45 -15.66 13.25 -6.40
CA ARG A 45 -15.62 14.69 -6.63
C ARG A 45 -15.82 15.01 -8.09
N PHE A 46 -16.30 16.21 -8.36
CA PHE A 46 -16.42 16.76 -9.72
C PHE A 46 -15.83 18.16 -9.79
N SER A 47 -15.47 18.57 -11.00
CA SER A 47 -15.24 19.98 -11.34
C SER A 47 -16.17 20.36 -12.48
N ALA A 48 -16.78 21.54 -12.38
CA ALA A 48 -17.53 22.18 -13.43
C ALA A 48 -16.95 23.58 -13.65
N VAL A 49 -16.68 23.96 -14.89
CA VAL A 49 -15.86 25.14 -15.19
C VAL A 49 -16.53 25.99 -16.27
N SER A 50 -16.38 27.31 -16.15
CA SER A 50 -16.69 28.29 -17.18
C SER A 50 -15.51 29.26 -17.36
N GLU A 51 -15.68 30.29 -18.21
CA GLU A 51 -14.65 31.30 -18.41
C GLU A 51 -14.31 32.06 -17.12
N ASN A 52 -15.32 32.31 -16.27
CA ASN A 52 -15.18 33.18 -15.10
C ASN A 52 -15.13 32.43 -13.76
N PHE A 53 -15.61 31.18 -13.74
CA PHE A 53 -15.83 30.43 -12.50
C PHE A 53 -15.37 28.98 -12.59
N GLU A 54 -14.87 28.48 -11.47
CA GLU A 54 -14.63 27.05 -11.24
C GLU A 54 -15.42 26.59 -10.03
N LEU A 55 -16.14 25.49 -10.18
CA LEU A 55 -16.90 24.86 -9.11
C LEU A 55 -16.37 23.45 -8.87
N VAL A 56 -15.89 23.20 -7.64
CA VAL A 56 -15.51 21.87 -7.19
C VAL A 56 -16.52 21.36 -6.18
N GLY A 57 -17.06 20.17 -6.42
CA GLY A 57 -17.94 19.48 -5.48
C GLY A 57 -17.32 18.21 -4.93
N VAL A 58 -17.39 18.02 -3.62
CA VAL A 58 -16.95 16.81 -2.92
C VAL A 58 -18.16 16.12 -2.30
N VAL A 59 -18.37 14.85 -2.62
CA VAL A 59 -19.52 14.06 -2.17
C VAL A 59 -19.11 13.14 -1.04
N ASN A 60 -19.79 13.28 0.10
CA ASN A 60 -19.66 12.42 1.27
C ASN A 60 -21.03 11.83 1.65
N GLY A 61 -21.32 10.65 1.08
CA GLY A 61 -22.63 10.02 1.20
C GLY A 61 -23.74 10.90 0.59
N LYS A 62 -24.55 11.52 1.45
CA LYS A 62 -25.62 12.46 1.04
C LYS A 62 -25.21 13.92 1.11
N GLN A 63 -24.11 14.25 1.78
CA GLN A 63 -23.63 15.62 1.90
C GLN A 63 -22.74 15.95 0.71
N ILE A 64 -22.87 17.17 0.21
CA ILE A 64 -21.98 17.73 -0.79
C ILE A 64 -21.44 19.05 -0.25
N THR A 65 -20.12 19.19 -0.24
CA THR A 65 -19.45 20.47 -0.03
C THR A 65 -19.00 21.00 -1.37
N LEU A 66 -19.26 22.28 -1.62
CA LEU A 66 -19.04 22.96 -2.89
C LEU A 66 -18.12 24.15 -2.67
N TYR A 67 -17.12 24.29 -3.53
CA TYR A 67 -16.15 25.38 -3.53
C TYR A 67 -16.24 26.10 -4.88
N LEU A 68 -16.53 27.39 -4.85
CA LEU A 68 -16.73 28.25 -6.01
C LEU A 68 -15.67 29.34 -6.00
N ASP A 69 -14.77 29.26 -6.97
CA ASP A 69 -13.63 30.16 -7.11
C ASP A 69 -13.63 30.87 -8.47
N ARG A 70 -12.88 31.97 -8.55
CA ARG A 70 -12.61 32.68 -9.81
C ARG A 70 -11.56 31.94 -10.61
N THR A 71 -11.83 31.64 -11.89
CA THR A 71 -10.86 30.98 -12.79
C THR A 71 -9.56 31.78 -12.95
N SER A 72 -9.61 33.11 -12.83
CA SER A 72 -8.45 33.99 -13.05
C SER A 72 -7.37 33.90 -11.97
N ASP A 73 -7.76 33.70 -10.71
CA ASP A 73 -6.85 33.82 -9.56
C ASP A 73 -7.17 32.87 -8.39
N ASN A 74 -8.14 31.97 -8.57
CA ASN A 74 -8.62 31.01 -7.59
C ASN A 74 -9.12 31.66 -6.27
N SER A 75 -9.54 32.93 -6.32
CA SER A 75 -10.15 33.60 -5.18
C SER A 75 -11.61 33.15 -4.99
N PRO A 76 -12.09 33.00 -3.74
CA PRO A 76 -13.47 32.59 -3.48
C PRO A 76 -14.46 33.63 -3.98
N VAL A 77 -15.55 33.17 -4.60
CA VAL A 77 -16.59 34.06 -5.12
C VAL A 77 -17.53 34.50 -3.99
N LYS A 78 -17.57 35.82 -3.74
CA LYS A 78 -18.41 36.43 -2.70
C LYS A 78 -19.86 36.60 -3.16
N ASP A 79 -20.79 36.49 -2.21
CA ASP A 79 -22.23 36.78 -2.39
C ASP A 79 -22.88 36.08 -3.60
N ALA A 80 -22.36 34.93 -4.00
CA ALA A 80 -22.90 34.17 -5.12
C ALA A 80 -24.15 33.37 -4.72
N LYS A 81 -25.06 33.21 -5.69
CA LYS A 81 -26.12 32.20 -5.64
C LYS A 81 -25.74 31.06 -6.57
N LEU A 82 -25.99 29.84 -6.11
CA LEU A 82 -25.65 28.62 -6.82
C LEU A 82 -26.91 27.76 -6.98
N GLU A 83 -27.24 27.42 -8.23
CA GLU A 83 -28.21 26.38 -8.54
C GLU A 83 -27.44 25.16 -9.06
N LEU A 84 -27.59 24.01 -8.39
CA LEU A 84 -26.91 22.76 -8.77
C LEU A 84 -27.92 21.75 -9.32
N GLU A 85 -27.53 21.08 -10.39
CA GLU A 85 -28.25 19.95 -10.98
C GLU A 85 -27.30 18.78 -11.18
N LEU A 86 -27.69 17.60 -10.71
CA LEU A 86 -26.95 16.34 -10.86
C LEU A 86 -27.81 15.34 -11.61
N GLY A 87 -27.37 14.91 -12.79
CA GLY A 87 -28.07 13.93 -13.62
C GLY A 87 -29.51 14.34 -13.97
N GLY A 88 -29.76 15.63 -14.20
CA GLY A 88 -31.10 16.14 -14.49
C GLY A 88 -31.93 16.53 -13.25
N VAL A 89 -31.39 16.33 -12.03
CA VAL A 89 -32.12 16.55 -10.77
C VAL A 89 -31.58 17.75 -10.03
N LYS A 90 -32.45 18.74 -9.79
CA LYS A 90 -32.09 19.92 -9.00
C LYS A 90 -31.78 19.55 -7.54
N VAL A 91 -30.65 20.04 -7.05
CA VAL A 91 -30.19 19.86 -5.68
C VAL A 91 -30.23 21.21 -4.96
N PRO A 92 -30.97 21.36 -3.85
CA PRO A 92 -30.96 22.57 -3.06
C PRO A 92 -29.59 22.83 -2.44
N VAL A 93 -29.06 24.03 -2.65
CA VAL A 93 -27.76 24.48 -2.14
C VAL A 93 -27.96 25.60 -1.12
N LYS A 94 -27.15 25.60 -0.06
CA LYS A 94 -27.12 26.65 0.97
C LYS A 94 -25.72 27.25 1.06
N PRO A 95 -25.58 28.59 1.14
CA PRO A 95 -24.30 29.21 1.39
C PRO A 95 -23.80 28.86 2.80
N HIS A 96 -22.50 28.61 2.91
CA HIS A 96 -21.80 28.32 4.17
C HIS A 96 -20.74 29.39 4.49
N GLY A 97 -20.03 29.86 3.47
CA GLY A 97 -18.97 30.87 3.58
C GLY A 97 -18.75 31.60 2.25
N GLU A 98 -17.73 32.44 2.16
CA GLU A 98 -17.33 33.04 0.88
C GLU A 98 -16.83 31.93 -0.06
N GLY A 99 -17.45 31.78 -1.24
CA GLY A 99 -17.14 30.70 -2.17
C GLY A 99 -17.57 29.30 -1.70
N GLU A 100 -18.08 29.14 -0.47
CA GLU A 100 -18.39 27.82 0.09
C GLU A 100 -19.91 27.60 0.21
N PHE A 101 -20.35 26.44 -0.25
CA PHE A 101 -21.75 26.02 -0.17
C PHE A 101 -21.89 24.57 0.29
N GLU A 102 -23.05 24.26 0.84
CA GLU A 102 -23.43 22.91 1.25
C GLU A 102 -24.74 22.50 0.58
N ALA A 103 -24.81 21.23 0.20
CA ALA A 103 -26.04 20.61 -0.27
C ALA A 103 -26.27 19.26 0.42
N THR A 104 -27.54 18.87 0.53
CA THR A 104 -27.94 17.57 1.06
C THR A 104 -28.84 16.88 0.05
N LEU A 105 -28.39 15.72 -0.43
CA LEU A 105 -29.13 14.86 -1.33
C LEU A 105 -30.24 14.13 -0.58
N ALA A 106 -31.37 13.89 -1.25
CA ALA A 106 -32.46 13.07 -0.69
C ALA A 106 -32.00 11.62 -0.45
N GLN A 107 -31.19 11.10 -1.36
CA GLN A 107 -30.60 9.76 -1.31
C GLN A 107 -29.15 9.80 -1.80
N GLU A 108 -28.36 8.79 -1.44
CA GLU A 108 -27.01 8.66 -1.96
C GLU A 108 -27.02 8.45 -3.47
N LEU A 109 -25.98 8.96 -4.14
CA LEU A 109 -25.79 8.78 -5.57
C LEU A 109 -25.42 7.33 -5.87
N LYS A 110 -25.92 6.83 -7.00
CA LYS A 110 -25.58 5.49 -7.46
C LYS A 110 -24.22 5.52 -8.18
N PRO A 111 -23.44 4.42 -8.17
CA PRO A 111 -22.25 4.31 -8.98
C PRO A 111 -22.52 4.57 -10.47
N GLY A 112 -21.58 5.21 -11.15
CA GLY A 112 -21.67 5.60 -12.55
C GLY A 112 -21.28 7.07 -12.78
N GLU A 113 -21.30 7.47 -14.05
CA GLU A 113 -21.07 8.84 -14.49
C GLU A 113 -22.38 9.64 -14.41
N ILE A 114 -22.32 10.82 -13.77
CA ILE A 114 -23.45 11.69 -13.52
C ILE A 114 -23.10 13.08 -14.03
N THR A 115 -23.84 13.57 -15.02
CA THR A 115 -23.67 14.93 -15.53
C THR A 115 -23.94 15.96 -14.43
N VAL A 116 -23.07 16.96 -14.37
CA VAL A 116 -23.17 18.09 -13.45
C VAL A 116 -23.45 19.35 -14.26
N SER A 117 -24.47 20.10 -13.84
CA SER A 117 -24.75 21.44 -14.35
C SER A 117 -24.95 22.38 -13.18
N ALA A 118 -24.29 23.53 -13.20
CA ALA A 118 -24.42 24.53 -12.15
C ALA A 118 -24.61 25.92 -12.76
N THR A 119 -25.62 26.65 -12.29
CA THR A 119 -25.78 28.07 -12.63
C THR A 119 -25.28 28.92 -11.49
N VAL A 120 -24.31 29.78 -11.79
CA VAL A 120 -23.72 30.73 -10.84
C VAL A 120 -24.29 32.11 -11.13
N ILE A 121 -24.72 32.81 -10.09
CA ILE A 121 -25.15 34.21 -10.17
C ILE A 121 -24.36 35.00 -9.13
N ALA A 122 -23.42 35.83 -9.58
CA ALA A 122 -22.56 36.66 -8.74
C ALA A 122 -22.66 38.13 -9.18
N GLY A 123 -23.44 38.92 -8.47
CA GLY A 123 -23.69 40.33 -8.80
C GLY A 123 -24.41 40.49 -10.16
N LYS A 124 -23.67 40.90 -11.20
CA LYS A 124 -24.18 41.07 -12.58
C LYS A 124 -23.75 39.95 -13.52
N GLU A 125 -22.89 39.04 -13.06
CA GLU A 125 -22.41 37.92 -13.83
C GLU A 125 -23.32 36.71 -13.58
N THR A 126 -23.80 36.11 -14.66
CA THR A 126 -24.52 34.84 -14.63
C THR A 126 -23.85 33.91 -15.61
N ASP A 127 -23.54 32.70 -15.15
CA ASP A 127 -22.84 31.72 -15.98
C ASP A 127 -23.35 30.30 -15.72
N LEU A 128 -23.22 29.44 -16.74
CA LEU A 128 -23.59 28.03 -16.68
C LEU A 128 -22.31 27.19 -16.78
N LEU A 129 -22.03 26.46 -15.71
CA LEU A 129 -20.90 25.56 -15.56
C LEU A 129 -21.37 24.13 -15.83
N ALA A 130 -20.58 23.38 -16.59
CA ALA A 130 -20.85 21.97 -16.90
C ALA A 130 -19.64 21.10 -16.53
N GLY A 131 -19.91 19.87 -16.12
CA GLY A 131 -18.90 18.87 -15.80
C GLY A 131 -19.54 17.50 -15.59
N ASP A 132 -18.75 16.54 -15.13
CA ASP A 132 -19.20 15.18 -14.85
C ASP A 132 -18.67 14.69 -13.50
N LEU A 133 -19.50 13.95 -12.78
CA LEU A 133 -19.17 13.28 -11.53
C LEU A 133 -19.09 11.78 -11.79
N ASP A 134 -17.90 11.21 -11.64
CA ASP A 134 -17.71 9.77 -11.70
C ASP A 134 -17.70 9.14 -10.31
N ILE A 135 -18.58 8.17 -10.10
CA ILE A 135 -18.64 7.37 -8.88
C ILE A 135 -18.27 5.92 -9.21
N HIS A 136 -17.01 5.59 -9.02
CA HIS A 136 -16.52 4.22 -9.13
C HIS A 136 -16.96 3.39 -7.92
N LYS A 137 -17.47 2.18 -8.19
CA LYS A 137 -17.66 1.19 -7.14
C LYS A 137 -16.30 0.60 -6.79
N GLU A 138 -15.78 0.93 -5.62
CA GLU A 138 -14.63 0.24 -5.02
C GLU A 138 -14.98 -1.25 -4.88
N ILE A 139 -14.48 -2.08 -5.81
CA ILE A 139 -14.40 -3.51 -5.58
C ILE A 139 -13.19 -3.68 -4.66
N HIS A 140 -13.42 -3.54 -3.36
CA HIS A 140 -12.48 -4.09 -2.40
C HIS A 140 -12.44 -5.60 -2.63
N ALA A 141 -11.51 -6.04 -3.47
CA ALA A 141 -10.90 -7.33 -3.25
C ALA A 141 -10.19 -7.17 -1.90
N ASP A 142 -10.90 -7.51 -0.82
CA ASP A 142 -10.25 -7.87 0.44
C ASP A 142 -9.25 -8.95 0.06
N GLU A 143 -8.01 -8.55 -0.19
CA GLU A 143 -6.90 -9.48 -0.34
C GLU A 143 -6.69 -10.12 1.03
N ALA A 144 -7.48 -11.15 1.30
CA ALA A 144 -7.20 -12.19 2.27
C ALA A 144 -5.95 -13.02 1.87
N VAL A 145 -5.01 -12.44 1.12
CA VAL A 145 -3.76 -13.06 0.65
C VAL A 145 -2.71 -13.07 1.78
N GLY A 146 -2.82 -12.19 2.77
CA GLY A 146 -1.92 -12.17 3.94
C GLY A 146 -2.04 -13.40 4.86
N ASN A 147 -3.14 -14.16 4.78
CA ASN A 147 -3.48 -15.16 5.80
C ASN A 147 -3.11 -16.60 5.39
N GLN A 148 -2.66 -16.83 4.15
CA GLN A 148 -2.34 -18.17 3.64
C GLN A 148 -0.83 -18.41 3.54
N THR A 149 -0.03 -17.37 3.32
CA THR A 149 1.43 -17.50 3.09
C THR A 149 2.18 -17.88 4.38
N TRP A 150 1.81 -17.32 5.53
CA TRP A 150 2.44 -17.67 6.83
C TRP A 150 2.17 -19.12 7.27
N LYS A 151 1.03 -19.71 6.88
CA LYS A 151 0.70 -21.12 7.16
C LYS A 151 1.57 -22.08 6.35
N LEU A 152 1.96 -21.71 5.12
CA LEU A 152 2.90 -22.50 4.33
C LEU A 152 4.31 -22.51 4.94
N TYR A 153 4.80 -21.38 5.46
CA TYR A 153 6.11 -21.34 6.12
C TYR A 153 6.15 -22.14 7.43
N GLY A 154 5.05 -22.18 8.19
CA GLY A 154 4.95 -22.98 9.41
C GLY A 154 5.15 -24.49 9.17
N LEU A 155 4.67 -25.02 8.04
CA LEU A 155 4.84 -26.42 7.67
C LEU A 155 6.29 -26.79 7.35
N TRP A 156 7.02 -25.91 6.64
CA TRP A 156 8.42 -26.15 6.29
C TRP A 156 9.34 -26.09 7.51
N VAL A 157 9.08 -25.18 8.46
CA VAL A 157 9.83 -25.10 9.72
C VAL A 157 9.64 -26.38 10.57
N LEU A 158 8.41 -26.90 10.65
CA LEU A 158 8.13 -28.14 11.36
C LEU A 158 8.81 -29.35 10.69
N ALA A 159 8.81 -29.40 9.36
CA ALA A 159 9.49 -30.45 8.60
C ALA A 159 11.02 -30.44 8.85
N ALA A 160 11.65 -29.26 8.79
CA ALA A 160 13.08 -29.10 9.03
C ALA A 160 13.48 -29.50 10.46
N LEU A 161 12.67 -29.14 11.47
CA LEU A 161 12.89 -29.55 12.85
C LEU A 161 12.77 -31.06 13.04
N SER A 162 11.79 -31.70 12.41
CA SER A 162 11.60 -33.15 12.49
C SER A 162 12.77 -33.94 11.88
N ALA A 163 13.33 -33.43 10.76
CA ALA A 163 14.50 -34.00 10.12
C ALA A 163 15.74 -33.89 11.01
N LEU A 164 15.96 -32.74 11.65
CA LEU A 164 17.06 -32.52 12.59
C LEU A 164 16.99 -33.47 13.80
N VAL A 165 15.81 -33.64 14.40
CA VAL A 165 15.62 -34.58 15.53
C VAL A 165 15.92 -36.01 15.12
N SER A 166 15.44 -36.43 13.95
CA SER A 166 15.67 -37.77 13.40
C SER A 166 17.16 -38.03 13.14
N MET A 167 17.86 -37.03 12.57
CA MET A 167 19.30 -37.07 12.31
C MET A 167 20.10 -37.24 13.61
N VAL A 168 19.78 -36.46 14.65
CA VAL A 168 20.43 -36.54 15.97
C VAL A 168 20.18 -37.89 16.62
N TRP A 169 18.95 -38.41 16.56
CA TRP A 169 18.61 -39.71 17.13
C TRP A 169 19.36 -40.85 16.45
N LEU A 170 19.43 -40.84 15.11
CA LEU A 170 20.17 -41.84 14.34
C LEU A 170 21.68 -41.79 14.67
N TRP A 171 22.23 -40.58 14.80
CA TRP A 171 23.64 -40.38 15.16
C TRP A 171 23.95 -40.93 16.56
N ARG A 172 23.07 -40.68 17.54
CA ARG A 172 23.18 -41.26 18.89
C ARG A 172 23.12 -42.79 18.87
N ARG A 173 22.21 -43.36 18.08
CA ARG A 173 22.05 -44.82 17.95
C ARG A 173 23.29 -45.48 17.35
N VAL A 174 23.87 -44.90 16.30
CA VAL A 174 25.11 -45.43 15.67
C VAL A 174 26.31 -45.31 16.62
N ARG A 175 26.41 -44.23 17.40
CA ARG A 175 27.49 -44.05 18.38
C ARG A 175 27.39 -45.04 19.53
N ALA A 176 26.18 -45.28 20.05
CA ALA A 176 25.93 -46.30 21.08
C ALA A 176 26.25 -47.73 20.59
N ASN A 177 25.90 -48.05 19.35
CA ASN A 177 26.22 -49.36 18.75
C ASN A 177 27.72 -49.57 18.50
N ARG A 178 28.50 -48.50 18.25
CA ARG A 178 29.96 -48.60 18.13
C ARG A 178 30.65 -48.87 19.47
N ILE A 179 30.16 -48.27 20.56
CA ILE A 179 30.70 -48.49 21.91
C ILE A 179 30.45 -49.94 22.36
N ASN A 180 29.25 -50.49 22.12
CA ASN A 180 28.94 -51.88 22.46
C ASN A 180 29.68 -52.92 21.61
N ARG A 181 30.06 -52.61 20.36
CA ARG A 181 30.90 -53.50 19.55
C ARG A 181 32.33 -53.56 20.06
N ASN A 182 32.91 -52.44 20.52
CA ASN A 182 34.27 -52.45 21.06
C ASN A 182 34.37 -53.18 22.42
N ASN A 183 33.31 -53.19 23.23
CA ASN A 183 33.30 -53.94 24.51
C ASN A 183 33.11 -55.47 24.34
N ARG A 184 32.72 -55.97 23.16
CA ARG A 184 32.59 -57.42 22.90
C ARG A 184 33.84 -58.06 22.29
N VAL A 185 34.82 -57.28 21.86
CA VAL A 185 36.11 -57.79 21.34
C VAL A 185 37.22 -57.76 22.40
N GLY A 186 36.98 -57.14 23.56
CA GLY A 186 37.94 -57.09 24.69
C GLY A 186 37.71 -58.15 25.78
N GLY A 187 36.80 -59.10 25.56
CA GLY A 187 36.40 -60.10 26.57
C GLY A 187 36.73 -61.54 26.16
N LEU A 188 37.98 -61.81 25.83
CA LEU A 188 38.57 -63.16 25.84
C LEU A 188 40.05 -63.01 26.25
N ALA A 189 40.30 -63.14 27.54
CA ALA A 189 41.58 -63.48 28.14
C ALA A 189 41.31 -64.55 29.20
#